data_AF-A0A7J8TRI7-F1
#
_entry.id   AF-A0A7J8TRI7-F1
#
_cell.length_a   1.000
_cell.length_b   1.000
_cell.length_c   1.000
_cell.angle_alpha   90.00
_cell.angle_beta   90.00
_cell.angle_gamma   90.00
#
_symmetry.space_group_name_H-M   'P 1'
#
loop_
_entity.id
_entity.type
_entity.pdbx_description
1 polymer ?
#
loop_
_entity_poly.entity_id
_entity_poly.type
_entity_poly.pdbx_seq_one_letter_code
_entity_poly.pdbx_strand_id
1 'polypeptide(L)'
;MTYNALKAVSLTHVRYQRGDQLGHFLAWVSLVPVFISLGGFVSHFIFRRELQSMFFALGLVISQFINEFIKKSVQQARPETCALLEMCDSHGWPSSHSQYMFFFAVYFTLWTCKGIGGIWNVRTKWAALFLPWSLAVLTMYSRVYLGYHTVAQVLAGASLGILLGGLWFWVVNSMLFCYFPLIEESSFGRFFYVKDTSHISDVLKFEYDNARAARNTMAARKAMASKSS
;
A
#
# COMPACT_ATOMS: atom_id res chain seq x y z
N MET A 1 -43.10 -16.09 -4.93
CA MET A 1 -41.98 -15.92 -3.96
C MET A 1 -40.80 -15.36 -4.72
N THR A 2 -40.48 -14.08 -4.52
CA THR A 2 -39.20 -13.51 -4.96
C THR A 2 -38.13 -14.03 -4.00
N TYR A 3 -37.33 -14.99 -4.45
CA TYR A 3 -36.13 -15.37 -3.71
C TYR A 3 -35.19 -14.17 -3.72
N ASN A 4 -34.87 -13.64 -2.54
CA ASN A 4 -33.84 -12.61 -2.42
C ASN A 4 -32.49 -13.24 -2.82
N ALA A 5 -31.87 -12.72 -3.87
CA ALA A 5 -30.55 -13.18 -4.29
C ALA A 5 -29.53 -12.92 -3.19
N LEU A 6 -28.87 -13.98 -2.71
CA LEU A 6 -27.78 -13.88 -1.74
C LEU A 6 -26.50 -13.40 -2.44
N LYS A 7 -25.80 -12.41 -1.86
CA LYS A 7 -24.54 -11.88 -2.40
C LYS A 7 -23.38 -12.23 -1.46
N ALA A 8 -22.37 -12.92 -1.99
CA ALA A 8 -21.18 -13.27 -1.24
C ALA A 8 -20.22 -12.07 -1.09
N VAL A 9 -19.46 -12.04 0.01
CA VAL A 9 -18.33 -11.11 0.16
C VAL A 9 -17.19 -11.59 -0.72
N SER A 10 -16.87 -10.83 -1.77
CA SER A 10 -15.97 -11.26 -2.84
C SER A 10 -14.55 -10.69 -2.76
N LEU A 11 -14.16 -10.07 -1.63
CA LEU A 11 -12.90 -9.32 -1.51
C LEU A 11 -11.65 -10.13 -1.92
N THR A 12 -11.59 -11.41 -1.54
CA THR A 12 -10.47 -12.32 -1.84
C THR A 12 -10.87 -13.46 -2.77
N HIS A 13 -12.06 -13.40 -3.35
CA HIS A 13 -12.55 -14.47 -4.21
C HIS A 13 -12.06 -14.24 -5.65
N VAL A 14 -11.20 -15.12 -6.14
CA VAL A 14 -10.64 -15.05 -7.50
C VAL A 14 -10.80 -16.40 -8.16
N ARG A 15 -11.48 -16.42 -9.31
CA ARG A 15 -11.65 -17.60 -10.16
C ARG A 15 -10.61 -17.63 -11.27
N TYR A 16 -10.17 -18.85 -11.60
CA TYR A 16 -9.26 -19.21 -12.69
C TYR A 16 -9.68 -20.58 -13.26
N GLN A 17 -9.16 -20.96 -14.42
CA GLN A 17 -9.52 -22.23 -15.06
C GLN A 17 -8.94 -23.43 -14.31
N ARG A 18 -9.74 -24.46 -14.07
CA ARG A 18 -9.26 -25.68 -13.40
C ARG A 18 -8.17 -26.35 -14.25
N GLY A 19 -7.03 -26.66 -13.62
CA GLY A 19 -5.86 -27.24 -14.29
C GLY A 19 -4.87 -26.22 -14.84
N ASP A 20 -5.21 -24.93 -14.86
CA ASP A 20 -4.29 -23.86 -15.25
C ASP A 20 -3.40 -23.45 -14.06
N GLN A 21 -2.16 -23.94 -14.06
CA GLN A 21 -1.18 -23.66 -13.01
C GLN A 21 -0.73 -22.19 -13.02
N LEU A 22 -0.59 -21.58 -14.21
CA LEU A 22 -0.23 -20.17 -14.31
C LEU A 22 -1.37 -19.30 -13.81
N GLY A 23 -2.61 -19.61 -14.20
CA GLY A 23 -3.81 -18.95 -13.67
C GLY A 23 -3.92 -19.06 -12.15
N HIS A 24 -3.61 -20.22 -11.56
CA HIS A 24 -3.58 -20.38 -10.10
C HIS A 24 -2.57 -19.44 -9.45
N PHE A 25 -1.34 -19.40 -9.96
CA PHE A 25 -0.32 -18.50 -9.47
C PHE A 25 -0.75 -17.02 -9.61
N LEU A 26 -1.27 -16.65 -10.77
CA LEU A 26 -1.73 -15.29 -11.06
C LEU A 26 -2.95 -14.88 -10.25
N ALA A 27 -3.80 -15.82 -9.84
CA ALA A 27 -4.90 -15.56 -8.92
C ALA A 27 -4.37 -15.09 -7.56
N TRP A 28 -3.34 -15.75 -7.02
CA TRP A 28 -2.66 -15.30 -5.79
C TRP A 28 -1.97 -13.94 -5.97
N VAL A 29 -1.28 -13.72 -7.09
CA VAL A 29 -0.68 -12.42 -7.40
C VAL A 29 -1.74 -11.32 -7.40
N SER A 30 -2.95 -11.59 -7.90
CA SER A 30 -4.01 -10.60 -7.92
C SER A 30 -4.50 -10.16 -6.53
N LEU A 31 -4.20 -10.93 -5.47
CA LEU A 31 -4.51 -10.58 -4.08
C LEU A 31 -3.44 -9.71 -3.41
N VAL A 32 -2.30 -9.45 -4.07
CA VAL A 32 -1.22 -8.61 -3.54
C VAL A 32 -1.70 -7.24 -3.06
N PRO A 33 -2.57 -6.49 -3.79
CA PRO A 33 -3.13 -5.22 -3.27
C PRO A 33 -3.83 -5.36 -1.92
N VAL A 34 -4.55 -6.46 -1.71
CA VAL A 34 -5.26 -6.76 -0.46
C VAL A 34 -4.25 -7.04 0.66
N PHE A 35 -3.22 -7.85 0.39
CA PHE A 35 -2.18 -8.12 1.37
C PHE A 35 -1.35 -6.88 1.74
N ILE A 36 -1.03 -6.02 0.78
CA ILE A 36 -0.37 -4.74 1.05
C ILE A 36 -1.27 -3.85 1.92
N SER A 37 -2.56 -3.75 1.58
CA SER A 37 -3.52 -2.90 2.31
C SER A 37 -3.76 -3.40 3.73
N LEU A 38 -4.27 -4.63 3.87
CA LEU A 38 -4.72 -5.17 5.15
C LEU A 38 -3.59 -5.77 5.98
N GLY A 39 -2.60 -6.40 5.34
CA GLY A 39 -1.44 -6.95 6.02
C GLY A 39 -0.37 -5.89 6.26
N GLY A 40 0.07 -5.24 5.18
CA GLY A 40 1.18 -4.29 5.21
C GLY A 40 0.86 -3.01 6.00
N PHE A 41 -0.10 -2.22 5.52
CA PHE A 41 -0.38 -0.91 6.12
C PHE A 41 -1.02 -0.99 7.50
N VAL A 42 -1.93 -1.94 7.76
CA VAL A 42 -2.52 -2.10 9.10
C VAL A 42 -1.45 -2.53 10.11
N SER A 43 -0.60 -3.52 9.78
CA SER A 43 0.50 -3.91 10.68
C SER A 43 1.46 -2.75 10.89
N HIS A 44 1.80 -2.01 9.84
CA HIS A 44 2.66 -0.83 9.96
C HIS A 44 2.01 0.23 10.86
N PHE A 45 0.72 0.49 10.72
CA PHE A 45 0.01 1.39 11.63
C PHE A 45 0.03 0.88 13.08
N ILE A 46 -0.17 -0.42 13.32
CA ILE A 46 -0.17 -0.99 14.68
C ILE A 46 1.22 -0.97 15.34
N PHE A 47 2.29 -1.19 14.59
CA PHE A 47 3.64 -1.33 15.18
C PHE A 47 4.50 -0.08 15.06
N ARG A 48 4.32 0.72 14.01
CA ARG A 48 5.20 1.85 13.66
C ARG A 48 4.56 3.21 13.87
N ARG A 49 3.28 3.37 13.47
CA ARG A 49 2.51 4.63 13.58
C ARG A 49 3.24 5.85 12.98
N GLU A 50 3.89 5.64 11.85
CA GLU A 50 4.65 6.68 11.16
C GLU A 50 3.74 7.50 10.23
N LEU A 51 3.80 8.83 10.35
CA LEU A 51 2.96 9.73 9.56
C LEU A 51 3.16 9.55 8.05
N GLN A 52 4.40 9.44 7.58
CA GLN A 52 4.68 9.20 6.16
C GLN A 52 3.94 7.96 5.61
N SER A 53 3.92 6.87 6.38
CA SER A 53 3.24 5.63 5.99
C SER A 53 1.72 5.76 6.05
N MET A 54 1.20 6.49 7.04
CA MET A 54 -0.23 6.77 7.17
C MET A 54 -0.74 7.59 5.98
N PHE A 55 -0.01 8.64 5.59
CA PHE A 55 -0.37 9.44 4.42
C PHE A 55 -0.20 8.67 3.11
N PHE A 56 0.76 7.74 3.01
CA PHE A 56 0.84 6.82 1.88
C PHE A 56 -0.42 5.94 1.79
N ALA A 57 -0.83 5.31 2.90
CA ALA A 57 -2.06 4.51 2.95
C ALA A 57 -3.31 5.35 2.60
N LEU A 58 -3.40 6.57 3.14
CA LEU A 58 -4.49 7.51 2.84
C LEU A 58 -4.57 7.84 1.34
N GLY A 59 -3.42 8.03 0.69
CA GLY A 59 -3.34 8.26 -0.75
C GLY A 59 -3.91 7.10 -1.57
N LEU A 60 -3.63 5.86 -1.17
CA LEU A 60 -4.18 4.66 -1.81
C LEU A 60 -5.70 4.58 -1.63
N VAL A 61 -6.21 4.93 -0.44
CA VAL A 61 -7.65 4.99 -0.17
C VAL A 61 -8.32 6.05 -1.04
N ILE A 62 -7.76 7.27 -1.12
CA ILE A 62 -8.26 8.35 -2.00
C ILE A 62 -8.22 7.91 -3.47
N SER A 63 -7.12 7.28 -3.91
CA SER A 63 -6.97 6.73 -5.25
C SER A 63 -8.07 5.72 -5.57
N GLN A 64 -8.40 4.84 -4.62
CA GLN A 64 -9.49 3.88 -4.78
C GLN A 64 -10.86 4.56 -4.88
N PHE A 65 -11.13 5.61 -4.09
CA PHE A 65 -12.35 6.40 -4.24
C PHE A 65 -12.46 7.06 -5.62
N ILE A 66 -11.36 7.62 -6.13
CA ILE A 66 -11.31 8.20 -7.48
C ILE A 66 -11.60 7.11 -8.54
N ASN A 67 -11.00 5.93 -8.40
CA ASN A 67 -11.26 4.81 -9.33
C ASN A 67 -12.74 4.44 -9.37
N GLU A 68 -13.36 4.25 -8.20
CA GLU A 68 -14.77 3.86 -8.10
C GLU A 68 -15.70 4.97 -8.59
N PHE A 69 -15.36 6.24 -8.36
CA PHE A 69 -16.08 7.38 -8.93
C PHE A 69 -16.04 7.35 -10.46
N ILE A 70 -14.85 7.18 -11.07
CA ILE A 70 -14.70 7.12 -12.52
C ILE A 70 -15.48 5.93 -13.10
N LYS A 71 -15.38 4.75 -12.48
CA LYS A 71 -16.13 3.56 -12.92
C LYS A 71 -17.64 3.78 -12.92
N LYS A 72 -18.17 4.42 -11.89
CA LYS A 72 -19.61 4.74 -11.79
C LYS A 72 -20.06 5.77 -12.82
N SER A 73 -19.17 6.67 -13.23
CA SER A 73 -19.45 7.72 -14.22
C SER A 73 -19.33 7.24 -15.67
N VAL A 74 -18.27 6.49 -16.00
CA VAL A 74 -17.98 6.06 -17.38
C VAL A 74 -18.67 4.76 -17.75
N GLN A 75 -18.85 3.88 -16.76
CA GLN A 75 -19.61 2.63 -16.90
C GLN A 75 -19.14 1.70 -18.03
N GLN A 76 -17.85 1.74 -18.42
CA GLN A 76 -17.34 0.87 -19.48
C GLN A 76 -17.46 -0.61 -19.06
N ALA A 77 -18.04 -1.42 -19.95
CA ALA A 77 -18.19 -2.85 -19.75
C ALA A 77 -16.85 -3.59 -19.60
N ARG A 78 -16.86 -4.71 -18.88
CA ARG A 78 -15.76 -5.68 -18.83
C ARG A 78 -15.75 -6.55 -20.10
N PRO A 79 -14.63 -7.23 -20.42
CA PRO A 79 -14.61 -8.20 -21.52
C PRO A 79 -15.60 -9.35 -21.27
N GLU A 80 -16.12 -9.95 -22.34
CA GLU A 80 -17.09 -11.07 -22.25
C GLU A 80 -16.55 -12.27 -21.47
N THR A 81 -15.23 -12.50 -21.52
CA THR A 81 -14.55 -13.53 -20.73
C THR A 81 -14.75 -13.38 -19.24
N CYS A 82 -14.98 -12.15 -18.75
CA CYS A 82 -15.30 -11.92 -17.35
C CYS A 82 -16.67 -12.54 -17.01
N ALA A 83 -17.66 -12.49 -17.91
CA ALA A 83 -19.01 -12.96 -17.62
C ALA A 83 -19.01 -14.45 -17.29
N LEU A 84 -18.14 -15.21 -17.95
CA LEU A 84 -17.88 -16.63 -17.68
C LEU A 84 -17.31 -16.88 -16.27
N LEU A 85 -16.73 -15.87 -15.63
CA LEU A 85 -16.22 -15.95 -14.25
C LEU A 85 -17.28 -15.61 -13.21
N GLU A 86 -18.49 -15.15 -13.61
CA GLU A 86 -19.56 -14.65 -12.72
C GLU A 86 -19.07 -13.58 -11.73
N MET A 87 -18.12 -12.72 -12.14
CA MET A 87 -17.47 -11.73 -11.28
C MET A 87 -17.43 -10.32 -11.91
N CYS A 88 -18.41 -9.98 -12.76
CA CYS A 88 -18.47 -8.71 -13.49
C CYS A 88 -19.49 -7.72 -12.96
N ASP A 89 -19.87 -7.81 -11.69
CA ASP A 89 -20.83 -6.91 -11.05
C ASP A 89 -20.40 -5.42 -11.02
N SER A 90 -19.23 -5.09 -11.59
CA SER A 90 -18.65 -3.75 -11.62
C SER A 90 -18.06 -3.39 -12.98
N HIS A 91 -18.05 -2.09 -13.29
CA HIS A 91 -17.46 -1.54 -14.51
C HIS A 91 -15.94 -1.78 -14.60
N GLY A 92 -15.47 -1.96 -15.84
CA GLY A 92 -14.11 -2.42 -16.14
C GLY A 92 -13.05 -1.33 -16.20
N TRP A 93 -13.44 -0.06 -16.38
CA TRP A 93 -12.50 1.04 -16.62
C TRP A 93 -12.53 2.13 -15.55
N PRO A 94 -11.37 2.56 -15.04
CA PRO A 94 -10.04 1.93 -15.18
C PRO A 94 -9.87 0.73 -14.23
N SER A 95 -8.91 -0.16 -14.51
CA SER A 95 -8.62 -1.30 -13.62
C SER A 95 -8.09 -0.85 -12.26
N SER A 96 -8.82 -1.15 -11.17
CA SER A 96 -8.42 -0.78 -9.81
C SER A 96 -7.14 -1.47 -9.34
N HIS A 97 -6.94 -2.74 -9.70
CA HIS A 97 -5.74 -3.49 -9.32
C HIS A 97 -4.48 -2.90 -9.94
N SER A 98 -4.56 -2.57 -11.24
CA SER A 98 -3.47 -1.92 -11.96
C SER A 98 -3.21 -0.53 -11.39
N GLN A 99 -4.25 0.27 -11.18
CA GLN A 99 -4.13 1.60 -10.58
C GLN A 99 -3.47 1.57 -9.19
N TYR A 100 -3.94 0.69 -8.31
CA TYR A 100 -3.39 0.55 -6.97
C TYR A 100 -1.91 0.22 -7.00
N MET A 101 -1.51 -0.79 -7.78
CA MET A 101 -0.13 -1.26 -7.78
C MET A 101 0.84 -0.27 -8.40
N PHE A 102 0.43 0.44 -9.46
CA PHE A 102 1.26 1.47 -10.07
C PHE A 102 1.34 2.73 -9.20
N PHE A 103 0.27 3.11 -8.50
CA PHE A 103 0.33 4.12 -7.44
C PHE A 103 1.36 3.73 -6.39
N PHE A 104 1.25 2.50 -5.85
CA PHE A 104 2.15 2.00 -4.82
C PHE A 104 3.60 2.01 -5.28
N ALA A 105 3.88 1.47 -6.48
CA ALA A 105 5.23 1.41 -7.04
C ALA A 105 5.85 2.79 -7.23
N VAL A 106 5.09 3.76 -7.77
CA VAL A 106 5.57 5.13 -7.97
C VAL A 106 5.80 5.84 -6.64
N TYR A 107 4.83 5.80 -5.72
CA TYR A 107 4.97 6.45 -4.41
C TYR A 107 6.15 5.86 -3.63
N PHE A 108 6.28 4.53 -3.60
CA PHE A 108 7.40 3.85 -2.95
C PHE A 108 8.75 4.16 -3.61
N THR A 109 8.77 4.31 -4.93
CA THR A 109 9.95 4.75 -5.68
C THR A 109 10.38 6.15 -5.24
N LEU A 110 9.46 7.11 -5.24
CA LEU A 110 9.75 8.49 -4.84
C LEU A 110 10.17 8.59 -3.37
N TRP A 111 9.52 7.83 -2.49
CA TRP A 111 9.90 7.68 -1.08
C TRP A 111 11.36 7.23 -0.96
N THR A 112 11.71 6.12 -1.60
CA THR A 112 13.05 5.52 -1.55
C THR A 112 14.11 6.44 -2.16
N CYS A 113 13.77 7.13 -3.26
CA CYS A 113 14.65 8.09 -3.91
C CYS A 113 14.93 9.30 -3.00
N LYS A 114 13.89 9.87 -2.36
CA LYS A 114 14.02 10.97 -1.39
C LYS A 114 14.77 10.55 -0.11
N GLY A 115 14.88 9.25 0.15
CA GLY A 115 15.63 8.73 1.30
C GLY A 115 14.89 8.82 2.62
N ILE A 116 13.56 8.92 2.59
CA ILE A 116 12.73 8.98 3.81
C ILE A 116 12.91 7.67 4.60
N GLY A 117 13.35 7.78 5.85
CA GLY A 117 13.67 6.65 6.74
C GLY A 117 15.01 5.96 6.47
N GLY A 118 15.68 6.32 5.37
CA GLY A 118 16.99 5.89 4.85
C GLY A 118 17.47 4.48 5.17
N ILE A 119 16.57 3.51 5.02
CA ILE A 119 16.88 2.08 5.08
C ILE A 119 17.75 1.64 3.88
N TRP A 120 17.67 2.34 2.74
CA TRP A 120 18.25 1.91 1.47
C TRP A 120 19.36 2.86 0.97
N ASN A 121 20.61 2.37 1.00
CA ASN A 121 21.75 3.02 0.36
C ASN A 121 21.61 3.01 -1.17
N VAL A 122 22.28 3.94 -1.87
CA VAL A 122 22.18 4.09 -3.34
C VAL A 122 22.37 2.78 -4.11
N ARG A 123 23.30 1.92 -3.66
CA ARG A 123 23.56 0.60 -4.28
C ARG A 123 22.46 -0.44 -4.04
N THR A 124 21.67 -0.31 -2.98
CA THR A 124 20.56 -1.23 -2.67
C THR A 124 19.20 -0.71 -3.13
N LYS A 125 19.10 0.57 -3.51
CA LYS A 125 17.85 1.17 -4.03
C LYS A 125 17.31 0.40 -5.24
N TRP A 126 18.13 0.01 -6.21
CA TRP A 126 17.63 -0.74 -7.38
C TRP A 126 16.95 -2.06 -6.97
N ALA A 127 17.49 -2.74 -5.95
CA ALA A 127 17.00 -4.03 -5.50
C ALA A 127 15.69 -3.86 -4.72
N ALA A 128 15.63 -2.80 -3.90
CA ALA A 128 14.41 -2.42 -3.19
C ALA A 128 13.27 -2.01 -4.15
N LEU A 129 13.60 -1.44 -5.32
CA LEU A 129 12.60 -1.02 -6.32
C LEU A 129 12.22 -2.12 -7.30
N PHE A 130 13.04 -3.16 -7.47
CA PHE A 130 12.72 -4.26 -8.37
C PHE A 130 11.39 -4.94 -7.99
N LEU A 131 11.26 -5.34 -6.72
CA LEU A 131 10.09 -6.07 -6.23
C LEU A 131 8.74 -5.34 -6.45
N PRO A 132 8.54 -4.07 -6.04
CA PRO A 132 7.25 -3.40 -6.22
C PRO A 132 6.87 -3.22 -7.70
N TRP A 133 7.84 -2.94 -8.58
CA TRP A 133 7.57 -2.83 -10.02
C TRP A 133 7.26 -4.20 -10.66
N SER A 134 7.98 -5.26 -10.28
CA SER A 134 7.65 -6.62 -10.72
C SER A 134 6.24 -7.03 -10.29
N LEU A 135 5.86 -6.77 -9.04
CA LEU A 135 4.52 -7.06 -8.54
C LEU A 135 3.44 -6.23 -9.26
N ALA A 136 3.73 -4.97 -9.60
CA ALA A 136 2.80 -4.14 -10.35
C ALA A 136 2.55 -4.67 -11.76
N VAL A 137 3.60 -5.03 -12.49
CA VAL A 137 3.48 -5.61 -13.84
C VAL A 137 2.80 -6.98 -13.79
N LEU A 138 3.18 -7.86 -12.84
CA LEU A 138 2.55 -9.16 -12.69
C LEU A 138 1.06 -9.06 -12.31
N THR A 139 0.69 -8.11 -11.45
CA THR A 139 -0.71 -7.87 -11.09
C THR A 139 -1.49 -7.32 -12.27
N MET A 140 -0.90 -6.41 -13.06
CA MET A 140 -1.51 -5.91 -14.29
C MET A 140 -1.74 -7.05 -15.30
N TYR A 141 -0.73 -7.89 -15.50
CA TYR A 141 -0.78 -9.06 -16.38
C TYR A 141 -1.84 -10.07 -15.93
N SER A 142 -1.93 -10.36 -14.63
CA SER A 142 -2.92 -11.31 -14.10
C SER A 142 -4.35 -10.89 -14.43
N ARG A 143 -4.65 -9.59 -14.43
CA ARG A 143 -6.00 -9.09 -14.75
C ARG A 143 -6.41 -9.35 -16.19
N VAL A 144 -5.46 -9.32 -17.12
CA VAL A 144 -5.69 -9.60 -18.55
C VAL A 144 -5.71 -11.11 -18.77
N TYR A 145 -4.70 -11.82 -18.28
CA TYR A 145 -4.55 -13.26 -18.45
C TYR A 145 -5.76 -14.03 -17.90
N LEU A 146 -6.19 -13.69 -16.70
CA LEU A 146 -7.36 -14.31 -16.07
C LEU A 146 -8.69 -13.83 -16.66
N GLY A 147 -8.69 -12.91 -17.63
CA GLY A 147 -9.91 -12.48 -18.34
C GLY A 147 -10.79 -11.46 -17.60
N TYR A 148 -10.29 -10.80 -16.54
CA TYR A 148 -11.09 -9.81 -15.79
C TYR A 148 -11.14 -8.42 -16.44
N HIS A 149 -10.14 -8.07 -17.26
CA HIS A 149 -9.99 -6.76 -17.89
C HIS A 149 -9.35 -6.86 -19.27
N THR A 150 -9.61 -5.86 -20.11
CA THR A 150 -8.87 -5.68 -21.37
C THR A 150 -7.51 -5.01 -21.13
N VAL A 151 -6.61 -5.10 -22.12
CA VAL A 151 -5.31 -4.41 -22.09
C VAL A 151 -5.49 -2.89 -21.90
N ALA A 152 -6.43 -2.28 -22.63
CA ALA A 152 -6.71 -0.84 -22.52
C ALA A 152 -7.15 -0.44 -21.09
N GLN A 153 -7.97 -1.26 -20.44
CA GLN A 153 -8.45 -1.00 -19.06
C GLN A 153 -7.33 -1.07 -18.03
N VAL A 154 -6.40 -2.03 -18.18
CA VAL A 154 -5.28 -2.16 -17.25
C VAL A 154 -4.22 -1.10 -17.47
N LEU A 155 -3.97 -0.69 -18.73
CA LEU A 155 -3.08 0.43 -19.05
C LEU A 155 -3.63 1.75 -18.53
N ALA A 156 -4.93 2.03 -18.72
CA ALA A 156 -5.57 3.22 -18.15
C ALA A 156 -5.47 3.25 -16.61
N GLY A 157 -5.67 2.09 -15.96
CA GLY A 157 -5.42 1.94 -14.53
C GLY A 157 -3.98 2.29 -14.16
N ALA A 158 -2.99 1.72 -14.87
CA ALA A 158 -1.58 1.98 -14.62
C ALA A 158 -1.24 3.47 -14.76
N SER A 159 -1.66 4.11 -15.85
CA SER A 159 -1.44 5.54 -16.11
C SER A 159 -2.04 6.42 -15.02
N LEU A 160 -3.29 6.16 -14.62
CA LEU A 160 -3.94 6.89 -13.54
C LEU A 160 -3.22 6.66 -12.20
N GLY A 161 -2.78 5.43 -11.93
CA GLY A 161 -2.01 5.07 -10.73
C GLY A 161 -0.70 5.84 -10.64
N ILE A 162 0.07 5.88 -11.74
CA ILE A 162 1.33 6.64 -11.83
C ILE A 162 1.08 8.13 -11.52
N LEU A 163 0.07 8.72 -12.18
CA LEU A 163 -0.26 10.13 -12.02
C LEU A 163 -0.68 10.47 -10.59
N LEU A 164 -1.61 9.70 -10.01
CA LEU A 164 -2.09 9.92 -8.65
C LEU A 164 -1.00 9.64 -7.61
N GLY A 165 -0.16 8.63 -7.81
CA GLY A 165 0.94 8.30 -6.90
C GLY A 165 1.98 9.41 -6.85
N GLY A 166 2.39 9.92 -8.01
CA GLY A 166 3.31 11.06 -8.10
C GLY A 166 2.71 12.35 -7.52
N LEU A 167 1.48 12.68 -7.89
CA LEU A 167 0.78 13.87 -7.39
C LEU A 167 0.59 13.82 -5.88
N TRP A 168 0.12 12.70 -5.33
CA TRP A 168 -0.09 12.57 -3.90
C TRP A 168 1.23 12.61 -3.13
N PHE A 169 2.30 11.98 -3.65
CA PHE A 169 3.62 12.09 -3.04
C PHE A 169 4.07 13.55 -2.96
N TRP A 170 3.90 14.31 -4.03
CA TRP A 170 4.20 15.74 -4.06
C TRP A 170 3.36 16.52 -3.05
N VAL A 171 2.04 16.33 -3.01
CA VAL A 171 1.16 16.98 -2.02
C VAL A 171 1.64 16.70 -0.60
N VAL A 172 1.92 15.44 -0.25
CA VAL A 172 2.38 15.08 1.10
C VAL A 172 3.72 15.74 1.40
N ASN A 173 4.67 15.66 0.48
CA ASN A 173 6.06 16.03 0.74
C ASN A 173 6.42 17.50 0.47
N SER A 174 5.53 18.26 -0.16
CA SER A 174 5.70 19.68 -0.45
C SER A 174 4.68 20.55 0.26
N MET A 175 3.51 20.02 0.61
CA MET A 175 2.43 20.81 1.24
C MET A 175 2.06 20.29 2.63
N LEU A 176 1.89 18.99 2.83
CA LEU A 176 1.35 18.47 4.11
C LEU A 176 2.43 18.23 5.16
N PHE A 177 3.68 18.01 4.74
CA PHE A 177 4.79 17.66 5.62
C PHE A 177 5.02 18.69 6.74
N CYS A 178 4.83 19.98 6.46
CA CYS A 178 4.99 21.03 7.48
C CYS A 178 3.97 20.94 8.62
N TYR A 179 2.85 20.24 8.42
CA TYR A 179 1.82 20.03 9.45
C TYR A 179 2.05 18.76 10.28
N PHE A 180 3.06 17.93 9.96
CA PHE A 180 3.32 16.69 10.68
C PHE A 180 3.58 16.90 12.18
N PRO A 181 4.37 17.92 12.61
CA PRO A 181 4.53 18.21 14.04
C PRO A 181 3.21 18.53 14.74
N LEU A 182 2.30 19.26 14.08
CA LEU A 182 0.99 19.58 14.65
C LEU A 182 0.13 18.31 14.84
N ILE A 183 0.22 17.35 13.93
CA ILE A 183 -0.50 16.07 14.04
C ILE A 183 0.09 15.23 15.18
N GLU A 184 1.42 15.16 15.28
CA GLU A 184 2.13 14.44 16.35
C GLU A 184 1.80 15.02 17.75
N GLU A 185 1.74 16.35 17.87
CA GLU A 185 1.41 17.02 19.14
C GLU A 185 -0.09 17.06 19.46
N SER A 186 -0.95 16.70 18.51
CA SER A 186 -2.40 16.68 18.71
C SER A 186 -2.84 15.62 19.72
N SER A 187 -4.09 15.72 20.19
CA SER A 187 -4.68 14.68 21.07
C SER A 187 -4.66 13.29 20.43
N PHE A 188 -4.86 13.22 19.11
CA PHE A 188 -4.75 11.99 18.34
C PHE A 188 -3.32 11.44 18.35
N GLY A 189 -2.35 12.30 18.05
CA GLY A 189 -0.94 11.93 17.98
C GLY A 189 -0.42 11.39 19.32
N ARG A 190 -0.74 12.09 20.41
CA ARG A 190 -0.39 11.67 21.77
C ARG A 190 -1.10 10.41 22.23
N PHE A 191 -2.40 10.26 21.94
CA PHE A 191 -3.18 9.09 22.33
C PHE A 191 -2.68 7.82 21.63
N PHE A 192 -2.41 7.91 20.33
CA PHE A 192 -1.96 6.76 19.55
C PHE A 192 -0.45 6.57 19.54
N TYR A 193 0.35 7.50 20.06
CA TYR A 193 1.82 7.51 19.91
C TYR A 193 2.26 7.54 18.43
N VAL A 194 1.60 8.40 17.65
CA VAL A 194 1.98 8.68 16.26
C VAL A 194 3.24 9.54 16.25
N LYS A 195 4.12 9.28 15.29
CA LYS A 195 5.42 9.96 15.19
C LYS A 195 5.78 10.31 13.75
N ASP A 196 6.61 11.33 13.60
CA ASP A 196 7.33 11.60 12.36
C ASP A 196 8.83 11.38 12.51
N THR A 197 9.34 10.34 11.84
CA THR A 197 10.78 10.06 11.76
C THR A 197 11.40 10.42 10.42
N SER A 198 10.71 11.17 9.56
CA SER A 198 11.18 11.48 8.21
C SER A 198 12.51 12.25 8.14
N HIS A 199 12.85 12.99 9.19
CA HIS A 199 14.09 13.74 9.33
C HIS A 199 15.29 12.88 9.78
N ILE A 200 15.03 11.64 10.22
CA ILE A 200 16.05 10.69 10.66
C ILE A 200 16.57 9.92 9.45
N SER A 201 17.89 9.97 9.25
CA SER A 201 18.55 9.36 8.09
C SER A 201 18.53 7.83 8.12
N ASP A 202 18.69 7.19 9.27
CA ASP A 202 18.55 5.72 9.41
C ASP A 202 17.71 5.42 10.65
N VAL A 203 16.42 5.22 10.42
CA VAL A 203 15.43 5.04 11.49
C VAL A 203 15.67 3.73 12.24
N LEU A 204 16.06 2.66 11.52
CA LEU A 204 16.28 1.35 12.15
C LEU A 204 17.50 1.38 13.07
N LYS A 205 18.58 2.02 12.63
CA LYS A 205 19.77 2.21 13.46
C LYS A 205 19.47 3.11 14.65
N PHE A 206 18.79 4.23 14.43
CA PHE A 206 18.39 5.15 15.50
C PHE A 206 17.59 4.43 16.60
N GLU A 207 16.61 3.62 16.22
CA GLU A 207 15.80 2.89 17.19
C GLU A 207 16.57 1.79 17.91
N TYR A 208 17.44 1.06 17.20
CA TYR A 208 18.31 0.05 17.80
C TYR A 208 19.25 0.64 18.86
N ASP A 209 19.90 1.75 18.53
CA ASP A 209 20.87 2.41 19.40
C ASP A 209 20.17 2.99 20.65
N ASN A 210 19.00 3.61 20.50
CA ASN A 210 18.21 4.14 21.62
C ASN A 210 17.67 3.04 22.54
N ALA A 211 17.15 1.94 21.98
CA ALA A 211 16.65 0.82 22.77
C ALA A 211 17.76 0.20 23.64
N ARG A 212 18.97 0.06 23.08
CA ARG A 212 20.14 -0.43 23.81
C ARG A 212 20.62 0.55 24.88
N ALA A 213 20.68 1.84 24.56
CA ALA A 213 21.07 2.87 25.52
C ALA A 213 20.13 2.87 26.73
N ALA A 214 18.80 2.84 26.49
CA ALA A 214 17.80 2.77 27.54
C ALA A 214 17.99 1.55 28.46
N ARG A 215 18.23 0.36 27.89
CA ARG A 215 18.51 -0.87 28.66
C ARG A 215 19.73 -0.70 29.57
N ASN A 216 20.83 -0.15 29.04
CA ASN A 216 22.06 0.04 29.81
C ASN A 216 21.86 1.06 30.95
N THR A 217 21.16 2.17 30.70
CA THR A 217 20.83 3.16 31.71
C THR A 217 19.94 2.58 32.82
N MET A 218 18.93 1.78 32.45
CA MET A 218 18.06 1.10 33.43
C MET A 218 18.85 0.10 34.29
N ALA A 219 19.75 -0.67 33.67
CA ALA A 219 20.62 -1.60 34.40
C ALA A 219 21.55 -0.87 35.39
N ALA A 220 22.15 0.24 34.97
CA ALA A 220 23.00 1.06 35.84
C ALA A 220 22.23 1.65 37.02
N ARG A 221 21.02 2.20 36.78
CA ARG A 221 20.14 2.73 37.85
C ARG A 221 19.77 1.65 38.86
N LYS A 222 19.43 0.44 38.39
CA LYS A 222 19.10 -0.69 39.26
C LYS A 222 20.29 -1.12 40.12
N ALA A 223 21.50 -1.15 39.55
CA ALA A 223 22.72 -1.49 40.27
C ALA A 223 23.14 -0.42 41.30
N MET A 224 22.85 0.86 41.04
CA MET A 224 23.05 1.92 42.04
C MET A 224 22.04 1.80 43.18
N ALA A 225 20.76 1.59 42.88
CA ALA A 225 19.71 1.44 43.89
C ALA A 225 19.95 0.25 44.83
N SER A 226 20.48 -0.87 44.32
CA SER A 226 20.81 -2.05 45.15
C SER A 226 22.06 -1.88 46.02
N LYS A 227 22.88 -0.86 45.77
CA LYS A 227 24.07 -0.54 46.60
C LYS A 227 23.74 0.47 47.69
N SER A 228 22.64 1.22 47.56
CA SER A 228 22.16 2.20 48.54
C SER A 228 21.12 1.63 49.52
N SER A 229 20.73 0.37 49.35
CA SER A 229 19.82 -0.41 50.22
C SER A 229 20.61 -1.41 51.05
#